data_AF-A0A916V9B9-F1
#
_entry.id   AF-A0A916V9B9-F1
#
_cell.length_a   1.000
_cell.length_b   1.000
_cell.length_c   1.000
_cell.angle_alpha   90.00
_cell.angle_beta   90.00
_cell.angle_gamma   90.00
#
_symmetry.space_group_name_H-M   'P 1'
#
loop_
_entity.id
_entity.type
_entity.pdbx_description
1 polymer ?
#
loop_
_entity_poly.entity_id
_entity_poly.type
_entity_poly.pdbx_seq_one_letter_code
_entity_poly.pdbx_strand_id
1 'polypeptide(L)' 'MTTKEKLLQEIEQSPETLLQEVLGFLMFTKNTRYTQPQKPIWQVVQELMADVPPEILEQLPTDGAAQHDHYIYGTPKR' A
#
# COMPACT_ATOMS: atom_id res chain seq x y z
N MET A 1 -9.69 -27.30 24.45
CA MET A 1 -8.59 -26.39 24.10
C MET A 1 -8.97 -25.64 22.83
N THR A 2 -9.02 -24.32 22.90
CA THR A 2 -9.38 -23.45 21.77
C THR A 2 -8.20 -23.28 20.81
N THR A 3 -8.45 -22.86 19.56
CA THR A 3 -7.39 -22.57 18.58
C THR A 3 -6.41 -21.53 19.09
N LYS A 4 -6.89 -20.53 19.86
CA LYS A 4 -6.08 -19.50 20.49
C LYS A 4 -5.11 -20.09 21.53
N GLU A 5 -5.61 -20.98 22.40
CA GLU A 5 -4.79 -21.63 23.42
C GLU A 5 -3.68 -22.48 22.81
N LYS A 6 -3.98 -23.24 21.75
CA LYS A 6 -2.98 -24.06 21.05
C LYS A 6 -1.88 -23.19 20.42
N LEU A 7 -2.28 -22.07 19.82
CA LEU A 7 -1.33 -21.14 19.20
C LEU A 7 -0.39 -20.51 20.22
N LEU A 8 -0.92 -20.09 21.38
CA LEU A 8 -0.11 -19.50 22.45
C LEU A 8 0.93 -20.49 22.98
N GLN A 9 0.53 -21.75 23.21
CA GLN A 9 1.44 -22.80 23.65
C GLN A 9 2.58 -23.05 22.63
N GLU A 10 2.25 -23.08 21.34
CA GLU A 10 3.25 -23.32 20.28
C GLU A 10 4.23 -22.15 20.14
N ILE A 11 3.73 -20.91 20.29
CA ILE A 11 4.55 -19.69 20.25
C ILE A 11 5.57 -19.67 21.38
N GLU A 12 5.19 -20.09 22.61
CA GLU A 12 6.09 -20.10 23.77
C GLU A 12 7.27 -21.09 23.62
N GLN A 13 7.11 -22.15 22.83
CA GLN A 13 8.11 -23.21 22.65
C GLN A 13 8.91 -23.08 21.35
N SER A 14 8.60 -22.07 20.52
CA SER A 14 9.16 -21.91 19.19
C SER A 14 10.44 -21.05 19.17
N PRO A 15 11.39 -21.32 18.26
CA PRO A 15 12.52 -20.43 18.00
C PRO A 15 12.09 -19.08 17.39
N GLU A 16 12.84 -18.01 17.66
CA GLU A 16 12.57 -16.64 17.15
C GLU A 16 12.42 -16.58 15.62
N THR A 17 13.19 -17.37 14.87
CA THR A 17 13.12 -17.41 13.40
C THR A 17 11.75 -17.84 12.89
N LEU A 18 11.14 -18.84 13.54
CA LEU A 18 9.81 -19.32 13.19
C LEU A 18 8.74 -18.30 13.59
N LEU A 19 8.91 -17.64 14.74
CA LEU A 19 8.02 -16.57 15.19
C LEU A 19 7.98 -15.41 14.20
N GLN A 20 9.13 -15.02 13.64
CA GLN A 20 9.22 -13.97 12.61
C GLN A 20 8.45 -14.33 11.34
N GLU A 21 8.58 -15.57 10.86
CA GLU A 21 7.88 -16.05 9.67
C GLU A 21 6.37 -16.09 9.89
N VAL A 22 5.93 -16.65 11.02
CA VAL A 22 4.51 -16.72 11.39
C VAL A 22 3.92 -15.33 11.57
N LEU A 23 4.65 -14.41 12.21
CA LEU A 23 4.23 -13.01 12.35
C LEU A 23 4.10 -12.34 10.99
N GLY A 24 5.06 -12.55 10.09
CA GLY A 24 5.03 -12.03 8.72
C GLY A 24 3.79 -12.53 7.96
N PHE A 25 3.49 -13.83 8.05
CA PHE A 25 2.29 -14.41 7.46
C PHE A 25 1.00 -13.82 8.07
N LEU A 26 0.95 -13.61 9.38
CA LEU A 26 -0.21 -13.03 10.06
C LEU A 26 -0.42 -11.57 9.64
N MET A 27 0.65 -10.77 9.57
CA MET A 27 0.57 -9.40 9.04
C MET A 27 0.11 -9.37 7.58
N PHE A 28 0.67 -10.24 6.73
CA PHE A 28 0.27 -10.35 5.33
C PHE A 28 -1.20 -10.69 5.19
N THR A 29 -1.68 -11.72 5.90
CA THR A 29 -3.09 -12.15 5.85
C THR A 29 -4.03 -11.09 6.40
N LYS A 30 -3.64 -10.37 7.47
CA LYS A 30 -4.41 -9.24 8.00
C LYS A 30 -4.54 -8.11 6.97
N ASN A 31 -3.45 -7.74 6.31
CA ASN A 31 -3.44 -6.66 5.31
C ASN A 31 -4.16 -7.05 4.01
N THR A 32 -4.12 -8.32 3.61
CA THR A 32 -4.67 -8.77 2.32
C THR A 32 -6.08 -9.34 2.38
N ARG A 33 -6.47 -10.00 3.49
CA ARG A 33 -7.73 -10.76 3.58
C ARG A 33 -8.75 -10.19 4.55
N TYR A 34 -8.28 -9.50 5.60
CA TYR A 34 -9.16 -8.99 6.68
C TYR A 34 -9.21 -7.47 6.76
N THR A 35 -8.34 -6.77 6.04
CA THR A 35 -8.52 -5.36 5.75
C THR A 35 -9.62 -5.28 4.70
N GLN A 36 -10.67 -4.50 4.98
CA GLN A 36 -11.72 -4.16 4.00
C GLN A 36 -11.07 -3.92 2.63
N PRO A 37 -11.68 -4.35 1.50
CA PRO A 37 -11.07 -4.20 0.19
C PRO A 37 -10.64 -2.75 0.03
N GLN A 38 -9.32 -2.51 0.12
CA GLN A 38 -8.81 -1.17 -0.01
C GLN A 38 -9.16 -0.73 -1.42
N LYS A 39 -9.79 0.44 -1.52
CA LYS A 39 -10.09 1.01 -2.83
C LYS A 39 -8.79 1.01 -3.63
N PRO A 40 -8.82 0.54 -4.88
CA PRO A 40 -7.63 0.58 -5.70
C PRO A 40 -7.11 2.02 -5.82
N ILE A 41 -5.80 2.19 -5.99
CA ILE A 41 -5.15 3.52 -5.94
C ILE A 41 -5.82 4.50 -6.92
N TRP A 42 -6.22 4.06 -8.11
CA TRP A 42 -6.90 4.91 -9.09
C TRP A 42 -8.24 5.44 -8.59
N GLN A 43 -8.99 4.67 -7.79
CA GLN A 43 -10.27 5.11 -7.23
C GLN A 43 -10.04 6.14 -6.13
N VAL A 44 -8.98 5.99 -5.34
CA VAL A 44 -8.56 7.00 -4.36
C VAL A 44 -8.18 8.30 -5.06
N VAL A 45 -7.40 8.23 -6.14
CA VAL A 45 -7.05 9.41 -6.94
C VAL A 45 -8.29 10.07 -7.55
N GLN A 46 -9.24 9.28 -8.08
CA GLN A 46 -10.47 9.80 -8.64
C GLN A 46 -11.33 10.53 -7.58
N GLU A 47 -11.43 9.98 -6.37
CA GLU A 47 -12.14 10.62 -5.25
C GLU A 47 -11.47 11.93 -4.82
N LEU A 48 -10.13 11.97 -4.80
CA LEU A 48 -9.37 13.20 -4.47
C LEU A 48 -9.50 14.28 -5.55
N MET A 49 -9.58 13.88 -6.82
CA MET A 49 -9.66 14.80 -7.95
C MET A 49 -11.10 15.27 -8.25
N ALA A 50 -12.11 14.70 -7.58
CA ALA A 50 -13.52 14.97 -7.85
C ALA A 50 -13.92 16.45 -7.64
N ASP A 51 -13.26 17.13 -6.70
CA ASP A 51 -13.53 18.53 -6.35
C ASP A 51 -12.63 19.54 -7.09
N VAL A 52 -11.78 19.08 -8.02
CA VAL A 52 -10.86 19.94 -8.76
C VAL A 52 -11.57 20.62 -9.94
N PRO A 53 -11.56 21.96 -10.04
CA PRO A 53 -12.19 22.67 -11.15
C PRO A 53 -11.57 22.32 -12.52
N PRO A 54 -12.36 22.30 -13.61
CA PRO A 54 -11.87 22.01 -14.96
C PRO A 54 -10.71 22.90 -15.40
N GLU A 55 -10.73 24.19 -15.03
CA GLU A 55 -9.72 25.18 -15.41
C GLU A 55 -8.34 24.86 -14.81
N ILE A 56 -8.31 24.15 -13.67
CA ILE A 56 -7.08 23.68 -13.04
C ILE A 56 -6.60 22.38 -13.70
N LEU A 57 -7.53 21.50 -14.09
CA LEU A 57 -7.21 20.26 -14.81
C LEU A 57 -6.57 20.55 -16.17
N GLU A 58 -7.03 21.60 -16.86
CA GLU A 58 -6.47 22.05 -18.14
C GLU A 58 -5.01 22.56 -18.03
N GLN A 59 -4.56 22.94 -16.84
CA GLN A 59 -3.19 23.38 -16.59
C GLN A 59 -2.23 22.20 -16.34
N LEU A 60 -2.75 20.98 -16.18
CA LEU A 60 -1.93 19.79 -15.94
C LEU A 60 -1.15 19.39 -17.19
N PRO A 61 0.04 18.79 -17.03
CA PRO A 61 0.77 18.19 -18.15
C PRO A 61 -0.09 17.12 -18.84
N THR A 62 0.07 16.97 -20.16
CA THR A 62 -0.72 16.01 -20.97
C THR A 62 -0.61 14.57 -20.48
N ASP A 63 0.53 14.19 -19.90
CA ASP A 63 0.81 12.88 -19.32
C ASP A 63 0.76 12.85 -17.78
N GLY A 64 0.41 13.99 -17.17
CA GLY A 64 0.34 14.15 -15.72
C GLY A 64 1.67 14.39 -15.02
N ALA A 65 2.79 14.61 -15.73
CA ALA A 65 4.08 14.83 -15.07
C ALA A 65 4.93 15.95 -15.68
N ALA A 66 5.33 16.90 -14.83
CA ALA A 66 6.06 18.09 -15.27
C ALA A 66 7.56 17.86 -15.53
N GLN A 67 8.15 16.75 -15.06
CA GLN A 67 9.62 16.59 -14.96
C GLN A 67 10.10 15.20 -15.41
N HIS A 68 9.41 14.57 -16.37
CA HIS A 68 9.78 13.25 -16.88
C HIS A 68 11.24 13.17 -17.33
N ASP A 69 11.73 14.17 -18.08
CA ASP A 69 13.12 14.20 -18.55
C ASP A 69 14.15 14.21 -17.41
N HIS A 70 13.80 14.82 -16.26
CA HIS A 70 14.67 14.87 -15.08
C HIS A 70 14.69 13.51 -14.37
N TYR A 71 13.53 12.91 -14.15
CA TYR A 71 13.42 11.64 -13.41
C TYR A 71 13.85 10.42 -14.23
N ILE A 72 13.72 10.48 -15.56
CA ILE A 72 14.11 9.37 -16.46
C ILE A 72 15.56 9.52 -16.92
N TYR A 73 15.99 10.73 -17.29
CA TYR A 73 17.29 10.96 -17.95
C TYR A 73 18.28 11.82 -17.14
N GLY A 74 17.89 12.32 -15.96
CA GLY A 74 18.78 13.12 -15.12
C GLY A 74 19.05 14.54 -15.65
N THR A 75 18.25 15.02 -16.60
CA THR A 75 18.36 16.40 -17.11
C THR A 75 18.02 17.43 -16.02
N PRO A 76 18.51 18.70 -16.10
CA PRO A 76 18.13 19.73 -15.14
C PRO A 76 16.61 19.96 -15.08
N LYS A 77 16.09 20.26 -13.89
CA LYS A 77 14.65 20.54 -13.72
C LYS A 77 14.24 21.78 -14.52
N ARG A 78 13.08 21.72 -15.15
CA ARG A 78 12.42 22.86 -15.81
C ARG A 78 11.66 23.73 -14.81
#